data_AF-A0A1V9ZCG2-F1
#
_entry.id   AF-A0A1V9ZCG2-F1
#
_cell.length_a   1.000
_cell.length_b   1.000
_cell.length_c   1.000
_cell.angle_alpha   90.00
_cell.angle_beta   90.00
_cell.angle_gamma   90.00
#
_symmetry.space_group_name_H-M   'P 1'
#
loop_
_entity.id
_entity.type
_entity.pdbx_description
1 polymer ?
#
loop_
_entity_poly.entity_id
_entity_poly.type
_entity_poly.pdbx_seq_one_letter_code
_entity_poly.pdbx_strand_id
1 'polypeptide(L)'
;MDETMERLHALKLSNDVGRKHLNEQYEAMVLEQSRQSQLAMQENAQLRSMLSTLEKQNQSLRHAVQTLEEYRDKHDAQVIQIQQLQDEVQRLKQANFSLQYYLQQTDTKTIHGSFPPYPPDVY
;
A
#
# COMPACT_ATOMS: atom_id res chain seq x y z
N MET A 1 10.98 17.06 87.68
CA MET A 1 9.95 17.37 86.67
C MET A 1 10.54 17.60 85.28
N ASP A 2 11.85 17.83 85.14
CA ASP A 2 12.51 18.16 83.86
C ASP A 2 12.64 16.97 82.89
N GLU A 3 13.11 15.81 83.38
CA GLU A 3 13.34 14.61 82.53
C GLU A 3 12.08 14.09 81.82
N THR A 4 10.91 14.21 82.46
CA THR A 4 9.63 13.82 81.87
C THR A 4 9.22 14.77 80.74
N MET A 5 9.53 16.06 80.86
CA MET A 5 9.25 17.07 79.83
C MET A 5 10.23 16.92 78.66
N GLU A 6 11.49 16.62 78.94
CA GLU A 6 12.53 16.36 77.93
C GLU A 6 12.27 15.07 77.14
N ARG A 7 11.84 13.98 77.78
CA ARG A 7 11.42 12.74 77.10
C ARG A 7 10.17 12.95 76.23
N LEU A 8 9.21 13.74 76.69
CA LEU A 8 8.02 14.06 75.90
C LEU A 8 8.39 14.92 74.66
N HIS A 9 9.34 15.84 74.82
CA HIS A 9 9.86 16.65 73.73
C HIS A 9 10.63 15.80 72.70
N ALA A 10 11.47 14.87 73.16
CA ALA A 10 12.18 13.94 72.29
C ALA A 10 11.23 13.00 71.52
N LEU A 11 10.16 12.52 72.17
CA LEU A 11 9.13 11.71 71.50
C LEU A 11 8.33 12.52 70.48
N LYS A 12 8.02 13.79 70.75
CA LYS A 12 7.41 14.68 69.76
C LYS A 12 8.32 14.90 68.56
N LEU A 13 9.59 15.22 68.79
CA LEU A 13 10.59 15.38 67.72
C LEU A 13 10.73 14.10 66.89
N SER A 14 10.81 12.93 67.53
CA SER A 14 10.90 11.64 66.85
C SER A 14 9.65 11.36 65.99
N ASN A 15 8.45 11.64 66.51
CA ASN A 15 7.21 11.53 65.74
C ASN A 15 7.14 12.52 64.58
N ASP A 16 7.59 13.76 64.78
CA ASP A 16 7.59 14.79 63.74
C ASP A 16 8.63 14.49 62.65
N VAL A 17 9.79 13.95 63.01
CA VAL A 17 10.78 13.42 62.06
C VAL A 17 10.21 12.23 61.29
N GLY A 18 9.53 11.30 61.96
CA GLY A 18 8.86 10.17 61.31
C GLY A 18 7.76 10.59 60.34
N ARG A 19 6.95 11.59 60.70
CA ARG A 19 5.92 12.19 59.82
C ARG A 19 6.52 12.89 58.61
N LYS A 20 7.63 13.61 58.79
CA LYS A 20 8.35 14.25 57.68
C LYS A 20 8.90 13.22 56.69
N HIS A 21 9.54 12.16 57.18
CA HIS A 21 10.03 11.08 56.32
C HIS A 21 8.90 10.39 55.56
N LEU A 22 7.76 10.16 56.20
CA LEU A 22 6.59 9.57 55.54
C LEU A 22 6.05 10.48 54.43
N ASN A 23 5.98 11.78 54.69
CA ASN A 23 5.55 12.77 53.69
C ASN A 23 6.53 12.84 52.51
N GLU A 24 7.84 12.86 52.76
CA GLU A 24 8.88 12.86 51.73
C GLU A 24 8.83 11.59 50.86
N GLN A 25 8.60 10.42 51.48
CA GLN A 25 8.43 9.17 50.74
C GLN A 25 7.16 9.16 49.88
N TYR A 26 6.05 9.69 50.41
CA TYR A 26 4.81 9.81 49.65
C TYR A 26 4.96 10.79 48.48
N GLU A 27 5.62 11.93 48.70
CA GLU A 27 5.93 12.91 47.66
C GLU A 27 6.82 12.28 46.57
N ALA A 28 7.89 11.57 46.94
CA ALA A 28 8.74 10.87 46.00
C ALA A 28 7.97 9.82 45.17
N MET A 29 7.06 9.09 45.81
CA MET A 29 6.21 8.09 45.15
C MET A 29 5.26 8.74 44.15
N VAL A 30 4.60 9.85 44.51
CA VAL A 30 3.68 10.58 43.63
C VAL A 30 4.44 11.19 42.45
N LEU A 31 5.63 11.73 42.68
CA LEU A 31 6.49 12.26 41.62
C LEU A 31 6.91 11.16 40.64
N GLU A 32 7.34 10.00 41.14
CA GLU A 32 7.71 8.86 40.29
C GLU A 32 6.51 8.32 39.50
N GLN A 33 5.34 8.20 40.13
CA GLN A 33 4.11 7.80 39.44
C GLN A 33 3.74 8.79 38.34
N SER A 34 3.85 10.09 38.61
CA SER A 34 3.58 11.15 37.63
C SER A 34 4.53 11.07 36.45
N ARG A 35 5.83 10.83 36.72
CA ARG A 35 6.86 10.64 35.69
C ARG A 35 6.56 9.42 34.82
N GLN A 36 6.23 8.28 35.42
CA GLN A 36 5.87 7.07 34.69
C GLN A 36 4.61 7.26 33.83
N SER A 37 3.59 7.94 34.38
CA SER A 37 2.38 8.27 33.63
C SER A 37 2.68 9.15 32.42
N GLN A 38 3.56 10.15 32.56
CA GLN A 38 3.95 11.02 31.44
C GLN A 38 4.70 10.24 30.35
N LEU A 39 5.61 9.35 30.73
CA LEU A 39 6.31 8.48 29.77
C LEU A 39 5.34 7.57 29.02
N ALA A 40 4.43 6.92 29.74
CA ALA A 40 3.41 6.08 29.13
C ALA A 40 2.50 6.87 28.16
N MET A 41 2.14 8.11 28.51
CA MET A 41 1.37 8.99 27.62
C MET A 41 2.14 9.35 26.35
N GLN A 42 3.44 9.65 26.47
CA GLN A 42 4.30 9.95 25.32
C GLN A 42 4.44 8.73 24.40
N GLU A 43 4.73 7.56 24.96
CA GLU A 43 4.79 6.30 24.21
C GLU A 43 3.47 6.00 23.50
N ASN A 44 2.34 6.18 24.18
CA ASN A 44 1.03 5.96 23.58
C ASN A 44 0.75 6.94 22.42
N ALA A 45 1.13 8.21 22.57
CA ALA A 45 1.02 9.21 21.51
C ALA A 45 1.88 8.84 20.29
N GLN A 46 3.10 8.38 20.51
CA GLN A 46 4.00 7.92 19.46
C GLN A 46 3.41 6.70 18.72
N LEU A 47 2.93 5.70 19.45
CA LEU A 47 2.31 4.51 18.87
C LEU A 47 1.06 4.85 18.04
N ARG A 48 0.23 5.77 18.51
CA ARG A 48 -0.94 6.26 17.74
C ARG A 48 -0.53 6.97 16.46
N SER A 49 0.54 7.76 16.49
CA SER A 49 1.08 8.42 15.30
C SER A 49 1.62 7.43 14.28
N MET A 50 2.36 6.41 14.75
CA MET A 50 2.85 5.32 13.91
C MET A 50 1.70 4.54 13.29
N LEU A 51 0.68 4.19 14.08
CA LEU A 51 -0.51 3.49 13.61
C LEU A 51 -1.22 4.28 12.51
N SER A 52 -1.48 5.58 12.73
CA SER A 52 -2.10 6.46 11.74
C SER A 52 -1.30 6.52 10.43
N THR A 53 0.03 6.52 10.52
CA THR A 53 0.91 6.50 9.35
C THR A 53 0.81 5.18 8.59
N LEU A 54 0.83 4.05 9.30
CA LEU A 54 0.70 2.72 8.70
C LEU A 54 -0.68 2.51 8.07
N GLU A 55 -1.74 3.01 8.68
CA GLU A 55 -3.10 2.96 8.12
C GLU A 55 -3.19 3.73 6.80
N LYS A 56 -2.61 4.94 6.75
CA LYS A 56 -2.54 5.74 5.50
C LYS A 56 -1.74 5.02 4.41
N GLN A 57 -0.61 4.40 4.77
CA GLN A 57 0.17 3.61 3.83
C GLN A 57 -0.63 2.40 3.34
N ASN A 58 -1.34 1.70 4.21
CA ASN A 58 -2.19 0.57 3.83
C ASN A 58 -3.29 1.00 2.86
N GLN A 59 -3.95 2.13 3.12
CA GLN A 59 -4.95 2.70 2.22
C GLN A 59 -4.35 3.06 0.86
N SER A 60 -3.18 3.70 0.83
CA SER A 60 -2.48 4.03 -0.41
C SER A 60 -2.13 2.78 -1.22
N LEU A 61 -1.68 1.70 -0.55
CA LEU A 61 -1.37 0.43 -1.20
C LEU A 61 -2.63 -0.21 -1.79
N ARG A 62 -3.76 -0.19 -1.08
CA ARG A 62 -5.04 -0.68 -1.60
C ARG A 62 -5.48 0.07 -2.86
N HIS A 63 -5.33 1.40 -2.88
CA HIS A 63 -5.62 2.20 -4.08
C HIS A 63 -4.68 1.87 -5.24
N ALA A 64 -3.39 1.67 -4.97
CA ALA A 64 -2.43 1.26 -5.99
C ALA A 64 -2.77 -0.11 -6.59
N VAL A 65 -3.14 -1.09 -5.75
CA VAL A 65 -3.59 -2.42 -6.21
C VAL A 65 -4.81 -2.29 -7.11
N GLN A 66 -5.84 -1.55 -6.68
CA GLN A 66 -7.03 -1.34 -7.50
C GLN A 66 -6.69 -0.71 -8.87
N THR A 67 -5.79 0.27 -8.88
CA THR A 67 -5.35 0.93 -10.13
C THR A 67 -4.64 -0.05 -11.06
N LEU A 68 -3.83 -0.96 -10.50
CA LEU A 68 -3.13 -2.00 -11.27
C LEU A 68 -4.11 -3.03 -11.83
N GLU A 69 -5.15 -3.40 -11.08
CA GLU A 69 -6.22 -4.27 -11.56
C GLU A 69 -6.98 -3.63 -12.73
N GLU A 70 -7.35 -2.36 -12.60
CA GLU A 70 -7.99 -1.60 -13.70
C GLU A 70 -7.08 -1.50 -14.93
N TYR A 71 -5.77 -1.34 -14.74
CA TYR A 71 -4.81 -1.34 -15.83
C TYR A 71 -4.72 -2.70 -16.51
N ARG A 72 -4.69 -3.79 -15.74
CA ARG A 72 -4.68 -5.16 -16.27
C ARG A 72 -5.94 -5.43 -17.10
N ASP A 73 -7.11 -5.06 -16.60
CA ASP A 73 -8.37 -5.30 -17.31
C ASP A 73 -8.41 -4.51 -18.64
N LYS A 74 -7.87 -3.28 -18.67
CA LYS A 74 -7.70 -2.50 -19.91
C LYS A 74 -6.70 -3.14 -20.87
N HIS A 75 -5.59 -3.65 -20.36
CA HIS A 75 -4.60 -4.37 -21.14
C HIS A 75 -5.21 -5.62 -21.80
N ASP A 76 -5.96 -6.41 -21.04
CA ASP A 76 -6.59 -7.64 -21.55
C ASP A 76 -7.64 -7.32 -22.65
N ALA A 77 -8.40 -6.24 -22.48
CA ALA A 77 -9.30 -5.73 -23.51
C ALA A 77 -8.55 -5.31 -24.80
N GLN A 78 -7.40 -4.64 -24.66
CA GLN A 78 -6.55 -4.26 -25.80
C GLN A 78 -5.98 -5.48 -26.52
N VAL A 79 -5.56 -6.51 -25.78
CA VAL A 79 -5.06 -7.78 -26.38
C VAL A 79 -6.14 -8.42 -27.26
N ILE A 80 -7.38 -8.48 -26.76
CA ILE A 80 -8.51 -9.02 -27.55
C ILE A 80 -8.73 -8.19 -28.81
N GLN A 81 -8.69 -6.86 -28.70
CA GLN A 81 -8.86 -5.97 -29.86
C GLN A 81 -7.74 -6.17 -30.89
N ILE A 82 -6.49 -6.32 -30.44
CA ILE A 82 -5.35 -6.59 -31.32
C ILE A 82 -5.55 -7.92 -32.06
N GLN A 83 -5.98 -8.97 -31.36
CA GLN A 83 -6.26 -10.26 -32.00
C GLN A 83 -7.33 -10.13 -33.09
N GLN A 84 -8.44 -9.44 -32.79
CA GLN A 84 -9.51 -9.21 -33.77
C GLN A 84 -9.02 -8.46 -35.02
N LEU A 85 -8.15 -7.46 -34.83
CA LEU A 85 -7.55 -6.72 -35.95
C LEU A 85 -6.59 -7.59 -36.75
N GLN A 86 -5.81 -8.45 -36.10
CA GLN A 86 -4.92 -9.40 -36.79
C GLN A 86 -5.71 -10.40 -37.64
N ASP A 87 -6.78 -10.96 -37.10
CA ASP A 87 -7.67 -11.88 -37.83
C ASP A 87 -8.31 -11.18 -39.04
N GLU A 88 -8.74 -9.92 -38.89
CA GLU A 88 -9.32 -9.15 -39.99
C GLU A 88 -8.29 -8.84 -41.07
N VAL A 89 -7.07 -8.46 -40.71
CA VAL A 89 -5.97 -8.27 -41.67
C VAL A 89 -5.69 -9.56 -42.43
N GLN A 90 -5.72 -10.72 -41.77
CA GLN A 90 -5.52 -12.01 -42.42
C GLN A 90 -6.65 -12.31 -43.42
N ARG A 91 -7.91 -12.09 -43.03
CA ARG A 91 -9.08 -12.22 -43.93
C ARG A 91 -8.96 -11.30 -45.15
N LEU A 92 -8.60 -10.04 -44.94
CA LEU A 92 -8.44 -9.06 -46.01
C LEU A 92 -7.31 -9.44 -46.96
N LYS A 93 -6.16 -9.92 -46.44
CA LYS A 93 -5.05 -10.42 -47.27
C LYS A 93 -5.50 -11.59 -48.15
N GLN A 94 -6.23 -12.55 -47.59
CA GLN A 94 -6.73 -13.71 -48.33
C GLN A 94 -7.77 -13.31 -49.40
N ALA A 95 -8.69 -12.40 -49.06
CA ALA A 95 -9.67 -11.87 -50.00
C ALA A 95 -8.99 -11.13 -51.15
N ASN A 96 -8.00 -10.28 -50.84
CA ASN A 96 -7.23 -9.54 -51.83
C ASN A 96 -6.46 -10.48 -52.77
N PHE A 97 -5.78 -11.49 -52.22
CA PHE A 97 -5.12 -12.53 -53.01
C PHE A 97 -6.09 -13.23 -53.96
N SER A 98 -7.25 -13.64 -53.45
CA SER A 98 -8.27 -14.32 -54.26
C SER A 98 -8.75 -13.45 -55.41
N LEU A 99 -9.00 -12.16 -55.15
CA LEU A 99 -9.40 -11.20 -56.18
C LEU A 99 -8.31 -10.99 -57.24
N GLN A 100 -7.05 -10.83 -56.82
CA GLN A 100 -5.91 -10.71 -57.75
C GLN A 100 -5.78 -11.95 -58.64
N TYR A 101 -5.93 -13.14 -58.06
CA TYR A 101 -5.89 -14.40 -58.78
C TYR A 101 -7.02 -14.51 -59.81
N TYR A 102 -8.27 -14.17 -59.43
CA TYR A 102 -9.40 -14.14 -60.35
C TYR A 102 -9.20 -13.13 -61.49
N LEU A 103 -8.72 -11.92 -61.20
CA LEU A 103 -8.47 -10.89 -62.22
C LEU A 103 -7.44 -11.35 -63.26
N GLN A 104 -6.37 -12.00 -62.82
CA GLN A 104 -5.39 -12.57 -63.75
C GLN A 104 -5.98 -13.70 -64.60
N GLN A 105 -6.87 -14.54 -64.06
CA GLN A 105 -7.56 -15.56 -64.87
C GLN A 105 -8.50 -14.94 -65.93
N THR A 106 -9.11 -13.80 -65.65
CA THR A 106 -9.91 -13.07 -66.64
C THR A 106 -9.03 -12.38 -67.69
N ASP A 107 -7.88 -11.81 -67.30
CA ASP A 107 -6.94 -11.15 -68.22
C ASP A 107 -6.13 -12.13 -69.09
N THR A 108 -5.84 -13.33 -68.60
CA THR A 108 -5.12 -14.37 -69.36
C THR A 108 -5.92 -14.96 -70.52
N LYS A 109 -7.25 -14.73 -70.59
CA LYS A 109 -8.02 -14.99 -71.82
C LYS A 109 -7.69 -13.99 -72.94
N THR A 110 -6.99 -12.90 -72.64
CA THR A 110 -6.71 -11.81 -73.57
C THR A 110 -5.21 -11.56 -73.76
N ILE A 111 -4.33 -11.90 -72.81
CA ILE A 111 -2.88 -11.65 -72.92
C ILE A 111 -2.06 -12.79 -72.29
N HIS A 112 -1.16 -13.37 -73.10
CA HIS A 112 -0.17 -14.37 -72.69
C HIS A 112 0.78 -13.82 -71.60
N GLY A 113 0.92 -14.53 -70.46
CA GLY A 113 2.19 -14.56 -69.71
C GLY A 113 2.27 -14.03 -68.26
N SER A 114 1.20 -13.64 -67.55
CA SER A 114 1.35 -13.24 -66.14
C SER A 114 1.42 -14.45 -65.20
N PHE A 115 2.55 -14.66 -64.52
CA PHE A 115 2.67 -15.61 -63.42
C PHE A 115 1.75 -15.21 -62.25
N PRO A 116 1.09 -16.18 -61.57
CA PRO A 116 0.24 -15.89 -60.43
C PRO A 116 1.04 -15.25 -59.29
N PRO A 117 0.46 -14.30 -58.52
CA PRO A 117 1.10 -13.78 -57.33
C PRO A 117 1.34 -14.93 -56.35
N TYR A 118 2.44 -14.84 -55.59
CA TYR A 118 2.70 -15.79 -54.52
C TYR A 118 1.60 -15.67 -53.45
N PRO A 119 1.12 -16.79 -52.89
CA PRO A 119 0.16 -16.74 -51.80
C PRO A 119 0.76 -15.98 -50.61
N PRO A 120 -0.06 -15.20 -49.88
CA PRO A 120 0.42 -14.46 -48.73
C PRO A 120 0.92 -15.42 -47.64
N ASP A 121 2.00 -15.03 -46.96
CA ASP A 121 2.49 -15.76 -45.80
C ASP A 121 1.44 -15.67 -44.67
N VAL A 122 1.03 -16.84 -44.17
CA VAL A 122 -0.08 -17.06 -43.23
C VAL A 122 0.40 -17.60 -41.88
N TYR A 123 1.72 -17.62 -41.65
CA TYR A 123 2.36 -17.99 -40.39
C TYR A 123 2.91 -16.77 -39.63
#